data_AF-A0A812Y4W1-F1
#
_entry.id   AF-A0A812Y4W1-F1
#
_cell.length_a   1.000
_cell.length_b   1.000
_cell.length_c   1.000
_cell.angle_alpha   90.00
_cell.angle_beta   90.00
_cell.angle_gamma   90.00
#
_symmetry.space_group_name_H-M   'P 1'
#
loop_
_entity.id
_entity.type
_entity.pdbx_description
1 polymer ?
#
loop_
_entity_poly.entity_id
_entity_poly.type
_entity_poly.pdbx_seq_one_letter_code
_entity_poly.pdbx_strand_id
1 'polypeptide(L)'
;MADPEVQAASEKRTPADNIPKAPEPLPTLSWWERCFEVIATVITGVVFIAKLLQPVSIFIGSCAFIWICWTILQFCRHGSRILFLWGIRVDQPNLRKSFLLPSLFAIFAIIFICVGAAVQGRNIVFDNWHLWLIFVVYPFYGVLQHVMLQAFLMRNLSWCVTGSDATSVLNAFMQKPGLLTFLPLAACVAVSAAAFAFVHWPDRWLMIGTGVMGVPWAVEYLLHRNVLPLGLYHGFLGTLFYFWFLGGDPLSGMF
;
A
#
# COMPACT_ATOMS: atom_id res chain seq x y z
N MET A 1 -45.97 44.53 -9.95
CA MET A 1 -46.69 43.24 -9.85
C MET A 1 -45.63 42.16 -9.83
N ALA A 2 -45.42 41.52 -8.68
CA ALA A 2 -44.46 40.43 -8.52
C ALA A 2 -45.13 39.11 -8.89
N ASP A 3 -44.40 38.25 -9.60
CA ASP A 3 -44.87 37.02 -10.22
C ASP A 3 -45.27 35.97 -9.17
N PRO A 4 -46.55 35.51 -9.13
CA PRO A 4 -47.02 34.56 -8.12
C PRO A 4 -46.46 33.12 -8.28
N GLU A 5 -45.69 32.84 -9.34
CA GLU A 5 -45.19 31.48 -9.63
C GLU A 5 -43.92 31.08 -8.86
N VAL A 6 -43.23 32.00 -8.17
CA VAL A 6 -41.97 31.67 -7.46
C VAL A 6 -42.19 31.13 -6.04
N GLN A 7 -43.42 31.17 -5.50
CA GLN A 7 -43.70 30.74 -4.12
C GLN A 7 -44.04 29.25 -3.94
N ALA A 8 -44.16 28.46 -5.02
CA ALA A 8 -44.62 27.06 -4.92
C ALA A 8 -43.51 26.01 -4.70
N ALA A 9 -42.22 26.39 -4.72
CA ALA A 9 -41.10 25.43 -4.60
C ALA A 9 -40.28 25.53 -3.30
N SER A 10 -40.87 26.08 -2.23
CA SER A 10 -40.34 25.92 -0.87
C SER A 10 -40.87 24.61 -0.27
N GLU A 11 -40.52 23.49 -0.91
CA GLU A 11 -40.75 22.16 -0.35
C GLU A 11 -39.91 22.07 0.93
N LYS A 12 -40.59 22.08 2.09
CA LYS A 12 -39.98 21.95 3.42
C LYS A 12 -39.17 20.65 3.45
N ARG A 13 -37.85 20.74 3.23
CA ARG A 13 -36.92 19.65 3.57
C ARG A 13 -37.16 19.31 5.03
N THR A 14 -37.62 18.10 5.26
CA THR A 14 -37.91 17.65 6.62
C THR A 14 -36.59 17.43 7.33
N PRO A 15 -36.49 17.63 8.67
CA PRO A 15 -35.27 17.33 9.42
C PRO A 15 -34.74 15.90 9.21
N ALA A 16 -35.61 14.97 8.78
CA ALA A 16 -35.27 13.60 8.42
C ALA A 16 -34.38 13.48 7.15
N ASP A 17 -34.44 14.45 6.23
CA ASP A 17 -33.64 14.47 5.00
C ASP A 17 -32.16 14.80 5.24
N ASN A 18 -31.81 15.23 6.46
CA ASN A 18 -30.45 15.57 6.86
C ASN A 18 -29.75 14.46 7.67
N ILE A 19 -30.37 13.30 7.88
CA ILE A 19 -29.68 12.16 8.48
C ILE A 19 -28.70 11.61 7.44
N PRO A 20 -27.37 11.65 7.68
CA PRO A 20 -26.41 11.08 6.75
C PRO A 20 -26.75 9.61 6.55
N LYS A 21 -27.02 9.21 5.31
CA LYS A 21 -27.21 7.78 4.99
C LYS A 21 -25.99 7.02 5.49
N ALA A 22 -26.23 5.91 6.18
CA ALA A 22 -25.15 5.03 6.62
C ALA A 22 -24.26 4.70 5.41
N PRO A 23 -22.93 4.72 5.57
CA PRO A 23 -22.05 4.35 4.49
C PRO A 23 -22.42 2.95 4.04
N GLU A 24 -22.68 2.87 2.75
CA GLU A 24 -23.10 1.66 2.07
C GLU A 24 -22.02 0.57 2.31
N PRO A 25 -22.33 -0.74 2.36
CA PRO A 25 -21.35 -1.76 2.74
C PRO A 25 -20.28 -1.98 1.66
N LEU A 26 -19.05 -2.36 2.04
CA LEU A 26 -17.99 -2.71 1.07
C LEU A 26 -18.37 -3.98 0.29
N PRO A 27 -17.90 -4.12 -0.97
CA PRO A 27 -18.15 -5.33 -1.75
C PRO A 27 -17.51 -6.55 -1.09
N THR A 28 -18.18 -7.69 -1.20
CA THR A 28 -17.67 -8.99 -0.73
C THR A 28 -17.04 -9.75 -1.89
N LEU A 29 -15.76 -10.09 -1.75
CA LEU A 29 -15.10 -10.96 -2.71
C LEU A 29 -15.43 -12.43 -2.47
N SER A 30 -15.65 -13.14 -3.56
CA SER A 30 -15.71 -14.59 -3.59
C SER A 30 -14.36 -15.23 -3.26
N TRP A 31 -14.38 -16.50 -2.87
CA TRP A 31 -13.18 -17.24 -2.48
C TRP A 31 -12.11 -17.29 -3.58
N TRP A 32 -12.50 -17.52 -4.83
CA TRP A 32 -11.54 -17.63 -5.93
C TRP A 32 -10.84 -16.29 -6.22
N GLU A 33 -11.54 -15.14 -6.05
CA GLU A 33 -10.95 -13.80 -6.24
C GLU A 33 -9.86 -13.55 -5.21
N ARG A 34 -10.09 -13.96 -3.95
CA ARG A 34 -9.11 -13.87 -2.87
C ARG A 34 -7.90 -14.78 -3.10
N CYS A 35 -8.15 -16.04 -3.49
CA CYS A 35 -7.09 -16.98 -3.81
C CYS A 35 -6.24 -16.47 -4.97
N PHE A 36 -6.87 -15.94 -6.03
CA PHE A 36 -6.17 -15.34 -7.16
C PHE A 36 -5.26 -14.18 -6.71
N GLU A 37 -5.80 -13.22 -5.95
CA GLU A 37 -5.06 -12.08 -5.43
C GLU A 37 -3.78 -12.51 -4.67
N VAL A 38 -3.91 -13.48 -3.76
CA VAL A 38 -2.78 -13.99 -2.97
C VAL A 38 -1.78 -14.75 -3.85
N ILE A 39 -2.26 -15.72 -4.64
CA ILE A 39 -1.39 -16.58 -5.47
C ILE A 39 -0.66 -15.75 -6.52
N ALA A 40 -1.35 -14.85 -7.22
CA ALA A 40 -0.74 -13.99 -8.24
C ALA A 40 0.30 -13.03 -7.63
N THR A 41 0.05 -12.52 -6.42
CA THR A 41 1.03 -11.70 -5.67
C THR A 41 2.29 -12.50 -5.36
N VAL A 42 2.15 -13.72 -4.83
CA VAL A 42 3.29 -14.60 -4.51
C VAL A 42 4.06 -14.97 -5.77
N ILE A 43 3.37 -15.38 -6.84
CA ILE A 43 4.00 -15.70 -8.13
C ILE A 43 4.76 -14.50 -8.68
N THR A 44 4.19 -13.30 -8.61
CA THR A 44 4.89 -12.08 -9.08
C THR A 44 6.19 -11.86 -8.33
N GLY A 45 6.19 -12.04 -7.01
CA GLY A 45 7.40 -11.98 -6.18
C GLY A 45 8.42 -13.05 -6.55
N VAL A 46 7.99 -14.30 -6.76
CA VAL A 46 8.88 -15.40 -7.18
C VAL A 46 9.49 -15.14 -8.55
N VAL A 47 8.69 -14.72 -9.54
CA VAL A 47 9.15 -14.36 -10.88
C VAL A 47 10.22 -13.25 -10.84
N PHE A 48 10.02 -12.26 -9.97
CA PHE A 48 10.99 -11.19 -9.74
C PHE A 48 12.31 -11.72 -9.16
N ILE A 49 12.25 -12.47 -8.05
CA ILE A 49 13.44 -13.00 -7.35
C ILE A 49 14.23 -13.95 -8.25
N ALA A 50 13.53 -14.84 -8.97
CA ALA A 50 14.15 -15.79 -9.87
C ALA A 50 14.64 -15.15 -11.20
N LYS A 51 14.44 -13.84 -11.37
CA LYS A 51 14.84 -13.07 -12.56
C LYS A 51 14.33 -13.70 -13.87
N LEU A 52 13.13 -14.28 -13.86
CA LEU A 52 12.60 -15.02 -15.01
C LEU A 52 12.20 -14.12 -16.18
N LEU A 53 11.94 -12.83 -15.92
CA LEU A 53 11.68 -11.81 -16.92
C LEU A 53 12.77 -10.74 -16.87
N GLN A 54 13.55 -10.64 -17.93
CA GLN A 54 14.60 -9.65 -18.13
C GLN A 54 14.46 -8.99 -19.51
N PRO A 55 14.87 -7.73 -19.68
CA PRO A 55 15.34 -6.81 -18.63
C PRO A 55 14.22 -6.45 -17.64
N VAL A 56 14.59 -5.85 -16.50
CA VAL A 56 13.65 -5.53 -15.39
C VAL A 56 12.47 -4.66 -15.87
N SER A 57 12.66 -3.82 -16.88
CA SER A 57 11.57 -3.05 -17.51
C SER A 57 10.46 -3.94 -18.10
N ILE A 58 10.80 -5.07 -18.73
CA ILE A 58 9.80 -6.01 -19.26
C ILE A 58 9.00 -6.64 -18.11
N PHE A 59 9.67 -6.99 -17.01
CA PHE A 59 8.99 -7.48 -15.81
C PHE A 59 8.00 -6.44 -15.26
N ILE A 60 8.46 -5.20 -15.04
CA ILE A 60 7.63 -4.12 -14.50
C ILE A 60 6.43 -3.85 -15.42
N GLY A 61 6.65 -3.75 -16.73
CA GLY A 61 5.59 -3.53 -17.71
C GLY A 61 4.55 -4.65 -17.72
N SER A 62 5.01 -5.91 -17.71
CA SER A 62 4.11 -7.09 -17.68
C SER A 62 3.31 -7.16 -16.39
N CYS A 63 3.97 -6.92 -15.26
CA CYS A 63 3.33 -6.87 -13.94
C CYS A 63 2.25 -5.78 -13.89
N ALA A 64 2.60 -4.55 -14.29
CA ALA A 64 1.66 -3.44 -14.34
C ALA A 64 0.45 -3.76 -15.24
N PHE A 65 0.67 -4.32 -16.42
CA PHE A 65 -0.39 -4.72 -17.33
C PHE A 65 -1.36 -5.73 -16.69
N ILE A 66 -0.83 -6.82 -16.11
CA ILE A 66 -1.65 -7.87 -15.47
C ILE A 66 -2.50 -7.27 -14.34
N TRP A 67 -1.91 -6.45 -13.46
CA TRP A 67 -2.62 -5.88 -12.33
C TRP A 67 -3.62 -4.80 -12.73
N ILE A 68 -3.35 -4.04 -13.79
CA ILE A 68 -4.31 -3.11 -14.38
C ILE A 68 -5.51 -3.89 -14.94
N CYS A 69 -5.28 -4.96 -15.71
CA CYS A 69 -6.35 -5.80 -16.23
C CYS A 69 -7.21 -6.40 -15.09
N TRP A 70 -6.56 -6.92 -14.04
CA TRP A 70 -7.27 -7.41 -12.85
C TRP A 70 -8.09 -6.32 -12.16
N THR A 71 -7.52 -5.13 -12.01
CA THR A 71 -8.19 -3.96 -11.41
C THR A 71 -9.41 -3.56 -12.22
N ILE A 72 -9.30 -3.46 -13.55
CA ILE A 72 -10.42 -3.14 -14.44
C ILE A 72 -11.50 -4.20 -14.33
N LEU A 73 -11.13 -5.49 -14.39
CA LEU A 73 -12.09 -6.59 -14.26
C LEU A 73 -12.88 -6.50 -12.95
N GLN A 74 -12.20 -6.25 -11.84
CA GLN A 74 -12.86 -6.15 -10.53
C GLN A 74 -13.67 -4.87 -10.37
N PHE A 75 -13.22 -3.77 -10.95
CA PHE A 75 -14.00 -2.53 -11.02
C PHE A 75 -15.30 -2.74 -11.82
N CYS A 76 -15.24 -3.46 -12.95
CA CYS A 76 -16.43 -3.79 -13.73
C CYS A 76 -17.41 -4.69 -12.97
N ARG A 77 -16.92 -5.57 -12.08
CA ARG A 77 -17.75 -6.52 -11.30
C ARG A 77 -18.37 -5.90 -10.04
N HIS A 78 -17.59 -5.10 -9.32
CA HIS A 78 -17.94 -4.61 -7.96
C HIS A 78 -18.09 -3.09 -7.89
N GLY A 79 -17.89 -2.39 -9.00
CA GLY A 79 -17.87 -0.93 -9.07
C GLY A 79 -16.64 -0.30 -8.42
N SER A 80 -16.65 1.03 -8.29
CA SER A 80 -15.53 1.80 -7.72
C SER A 80 -15.21 1.49 -6.26
N ARG A 81 -16.15 0.86 -5.56
CA ARG A 81 -16.03 0.52 -4.14
C ARG A 81 -15.01 -0.58 -3.87
N ILE A 82 -14.60 -1.33 -4.90
CA ILE A 82 -13.47 -2.26 -4.80
C ILE A 82 -12.16 -1.54 -4.45
N LEU A 83 -11.97 -0.31 -4.94
CA LEU A 83 -10.78 0.48 -4.65
C LEU A 83 -10.71 0.82 -3.15
N PHE A 84 -11.86 1.09 -2.54
CA PHE A 84 -11.95 1.31 -1.09
C PHE A 84 -11.65 0.04 -0.28
N LEU A 85 -12.07 -1.13 -0.77
CA LEU A 85 -11.76 -2.41 -0.15
C LEU A 85 -10.25 -2.66 -0.12
N TRP A 86 -9.57 -2.33 -1.22
CA TRP A 86 -8.12 -2.44 -1.34
C TRP A 86 -7.36 -1.32 -0.60
N GLY A 87 -8.05 -0.28 -0.16
CA GLY A 87 -7.45 0.84 0.56
C GLY A 87 -6.90 1.93 -0.34
N ILE A 88 -7.31 1.98 -1.61
CA ILE A 88 -7.11 3.15 -2.47
C ILE A 88 -8.18 4.17 -2.08
N ARG A 89 -7.86 4.95 -1.04
CA ARG A 89 -8.80 5.84 -0.36
C ARG A 89 -8.27 7.26 -0.30
N VAL A 90 -9.03 8.19 -0.88
CA VAL A 90 -8.76 9.63 -0.82
C VAL A 90 -9.77 10.37 0.06
N ASP A 91 -10.66 9.65 0.74
CA ASP A 91 -11.66 10.25 1.61
C ASP A 91 -11.01 10.84 2.88
N GLN A 92 -11.34 12.11 3.13
CA GLN A 92 -11.04 12.78 4.39
C GLN A 92 -12.10 12.37 5.42
N PRO A 93 -11.74 12.09 6.70
CA PRO A 93 -10.45 12.35 7.36
C PRO A 93 -9.46 11.17 7.36
N ASN A 94 -9.80 10.02 6.77
CA ASN A 94 -8.95 8.83 6.78
C ASN A 94 -7.57 9.11 6.18
N LEU A 95 -7.53 9.85 5.08
CA LEU A 95 -6.29 10.19 4.40
C LEU A 95 -5.29 10.88 5.37
N ARG A 96 -5.68 11.95 6.05
CA ARG A 96 -4.78 12.66 6.99
C ARG A 96 -4.22 11.74 8.08
N LYS A 97 -5.07 10.90 8.68
CA LYS A 97 -4.64 9.98 9.75
C LYS A 97 -3.64 8.95 9.20
N SER A 98 -3.92 8.41 8.01
CA SER A 98 -3.07 7.41 7.38
C SER A 98 -1.68 7.91 6.94
N PHE A 99 -1.49 9.23 6.86
CA PHE A 99 -0.17 9.81 6.58
C PHE A 99 0.68 10.00 7.83
N LEU A 100 0.10 10.06 9.03
CA LEU A 100 0.81 10.45 10.24
C LEU A 100 1.93 9.45 10.59
N LEU A 101 1.59 8.17 10.73
CA LEU A 101 2.56 7.16 11.15
C LEU A 101 3.64 6.94 10.07
N PRO A 102 3.31 6.80 8.77
CA PRO A 102 4.31 6.72 7.71
C PRO A 102 5.24 7.94 7.65
N SER A 103 4.71 9.15 7.88
CA SER A 103 5.54 10.38 7.92
C SER A 103 6.59 10.31 9.02
N LEU A 104 6.19 9.93 10.23
CA LEU A 104 7.10 9.82 11.37
C LEU A 104 8.20 8.80 11.09
N PHE A 105 7.82 7.62 10.58
CA PHE A 105 8.81 6.61 10.20
C PHE A 105 9.70 7.04 9.04
N ALA A 106 9.18 7.76 8.05
CA ALA A 106 9.97 8.27 6.94
C ALA A 106 11.05 9.24 7.42
N ILE A 107 10.74 10.10 8.39
CA ILE A 107 11.74 10.99 9.01
C ILE A 107 12.86 10.17 9.64
N PHE A 108 12.53 9.17 10.47
CA PHE A 108 13.54 8.30 11.09
C PHE A 108 14.35 7.51 10.04
N ALA A 109 13.70 7.01 9.00
CA ALA A 109 14.35 6.28 7.91
C ALA A 109 15.31 7.19 7.11
N ILE A 110 14.93 8.44 6.82
CA ILE A 110 15.80 9.42 6.15
C ILE A 110 17.02 9.72 7.02
N ILE A 111 16.84 9.96 8.32
CA ILE A 111 17.96 10.17 9.26
C ILE A 111 18.90 8.96 9.22
N PHE A 112 18.35 7.75 9.30
CA PHE A 112 19.14 6.52 9.21
C PHE A 112 19.90 6.40 7.88
N ILE A 113 19.24 6.68 6.75
CA ILE A 113 19.86 6.68 5.41
C ILE A 113 21.03 7.67 5.35
N CYS A 114 20.83 8.90 5.82
CA CYS A 114 21.86 9.94 5.80
C CYS A 114 23.05 9.61 6.71
N VAL A 115 22.80 9.16 7.94
CA VAL A 115 23.86 8.74 8.88
C VAL A 115 24.59 7.52 8.32
N GLY A 116 23.86 6.53 7.80
CA GLY A 116 24.43 5.33 7.20
C GLY A 116 25.27 5.63 5.95
N ALA A 117 24.85 6.57 5.12
CA ALA A 117 25.62 7.06 3.98
C ALA A 117 26.92 7.75 4.44
N ALA A 118 26.83 8.63 5.44
CA ALA A 118 27.99 9.34 5.98
C ALA A 118 29.02 8.39 6.62
N VAL A 119 28.56 7.39 7.40
CA VAL A 119 29.43 6.36 7.99
C VAL A 119 30.13 5.52 6.93
N GLN A 120 29.49 5.30 5.78
CA GLN A 120 30.08 4.61 4.62
C GLN A 120 30.99 5.53 3.78
N GLY A 121 31.17 6.80 4.15
CA GLY A 121 31.95 7.77 3.36
C GLY A 121 31.30 8.16 2.04
N ARG A 122 29.97 8.00 1.91
CA ARG A 122 29.22 8.33 0.69
C ARG A 122 28.77 9.79 0.71
N ASN A 123 28.81 10.42 -0.45
CA ASN A 123 28.28 11.77 -0.64
C ASN A 123 26.77 11.73 -0.91
N ILE A 124 26.03 12.59 -0.23
CA ILE A 124 24.62 12.83 -0.54
C ILE A 124 24.57 13.71 -1.78
N VAL A 125 24.15 13.13 -2.91
CA VAL A 125 24.14 13.81 -4.20
C VAL A 125 22.72 14.23 -4.60
N PHE A 126 22.61 15.43 -5.17
CA PHE A 126 21.39 15.97 -5.77
C PHE A 126 21.56 16.32 -7.26
N ASP A 127 22.80 16.37 -7.75
CA ASP A 127 23.14 16.67 -9.14
C ASP A 127 23.12 15.40 -10.02
N ASN A 128 22.05 14.62 -9.88
CA ASN A 128 21.83 13.43 -10.69
C ASN A 128 20.40 13.42 -11.20
N TRP A 129 20.21 13.54 -12.51
CA TRP A 129 18.88 13.58 -13.11
C TRP A 129 18.13 12.24 -12.99
N HIS A 130 18.85 11.11 -12.91
CA HIS A 130 18.25 9.80 -12.63
C HIS A 130 17.57 9.76 -11.25
N LEU A 131 18.17 10.41 -10.24
CA LEU A 131 17.58 10.52 -8.92
C LEU A 131 16.22 11.21 -9.01
N TRP A 132 16.14 12.35 -9.71
CA TRP A 132 14.88 13.10 -9.83
C TRP A 132 13.82 12.34 -10.63
N LEU A 133 14.21 11.65 -11.70
CA LEU A 133 13.28 10.81 -12.46
C LEU A 133 12.70 9.69 -11.58
N ILE A 134 13.56 8.96 -10.86
CA ILE A 134 13.14 7.88 -9.96
C ILE A 134 12.35 8.43 -8.78
N PHE A 135 12.70 9.59 -8.25
CA PHE A 135 11.96 10.24 -7.16
C PHE A 135 10.51 10.55 -7.53
N VAL A 136 10.23 10.79 -8.83
CA VAL A 136 8.87 10.99 -9.34
C VAL A 136 8.17 9.67 -9.67
N VAL A 137 8.85 8.75 -10.36
CA VAL A 137 8.23 7.52 -10.89
C VAL A 137 8.07 6.44 -9.81
N TYR A 138 9.07 6.26 -8.96
CA TYR A 138 9.13 5.16 -8.01
C TYR A 138 8.02 5.17 -6.95
N PRO A 139 7.54 6.33 -6.43
CA PRO A 139 6.35 6.39 -5.58
C PRO A 139 5.11 5.71 -6.17
N PHE A 140 4.86 5.83 -7.48
CA PHE A 140 3.72 5.17 -8.12
C PHE A 140 3.88 3.66 -8.18
N TYR A 141 5.10 3.20 -8.48
CA TYR A 141 5.43 1.77 -8.40
C TYR A 141 5.36 1.25 -6.97
N GLY A 142 5.76 2.05 -5.97
CA GLY A 142 5.58 1.76 -4.55
C GLY A 142 4.11 1.56 -4.18
N VAL A 143 3.19 2.36 -4.72
CA VAL A 143 1.74 2.13 -4.54
C VAL A 143 1.31 0.80 -5.14
N LEU A 144 1.78 0.44 -6.34
CA LEU A 144 1.49 -0.87 -6.94
C LEU A 144 2.00 -2.03 -6.05
N GLN A 145 3.25 -1.95 -5.57
CA GLN A 145 3.82 -2.95 -4.64
C GLN A 145 2.99 -3.06 -3.36
N HIS A 146 2.51 -1.94 -2.83
CA HIS A 146 1.64 -1.92 -1.65
C HIS A 146 0.24 -2.45 -1.91
N VAL A 147 -0.35 -2.24 -3.09
CA VAL A 147 -1.61 -2.90 -3.47
C VAL A 147 -1.41 -4.41 -3.42
N MET A 148 -0.33 -4.94 -3.99
CA MET A 148 -0.06 -6.38 -3.94
C MET A 148 0.19 -6.89 -2.51
N LEU A 149 1.17 -6.33 -1.80
CA LEU A 149 1.57 -6.87 -0.50
C LEU A 149 0.56 -6.55 0.62
N GLN A 150 -0.04 -5.36 0.61
CA GLN A 150 -1.00 -4.98 1.64
C GLN A 150 -2.43 -5.35 1.25
N ALA A 151 -2.89 -4.90 0.08
CA ALA A 151 -4.29 -5.08 -0.30
C ALA A 151 -4.64 -6.50 -0.74
N PHE A 152 -3.71 -7.22 -1.37
CA PHE A 152 -3.97 -8.59 -1.85
C PHE A 152 -3.45 -9.64 -0.87
N LEU A 153 -2.24 -9.49 -0.35
CA LEU A 153 -1.70 -10.48 0.59
C LEU A 153 -2.17 -10.24 2.04
N MET A 154 -1.74 -9.16 2.68
CA MET A 154 -2.03 -8.89 4.10
C MET A 154 -3.53 -8.88 4.41
N ARG A 155 -4.33 -8.20 3.58
CA ARG A 155 -5.79 -8.15 3.73
C ARG A 155 -6.43 -9.54 3.76
N ASN A 156 -6.06 -10.40 2.81
CA ASN A 156 -6.65 -11.73 2.72
C ASN A 156 -6.16 -12.64 3.86
N LEU A 157 -4.91 -12.49 4.32
CA LEU A 157 -4.44 -13.15 5.54
C LEU A 157 -5.25 -12.73 6.77
N SER A 158 -5.47 -11.43 6.93
CA SER A 158 -6.34 -10.91 8.00
C SER A 158 -7.76 -11.45 7.87
N TRP A 159 -8.31 -11.53 6.66
CA TRP A 159 -9.65 -12.06 6.42
C TRP A 159 -9.74 -13.56 6.75
N CYS A 160 -8.72 -14.37 6.48
CA CYS A 160 -8.69 -15.79 6.89
C CYS A 160 -8.80 -15.97 8.41
N VAL A 161 -8.33 -14.98 9.18
CA VAL A 161 -8.40 -15.00 10.65
C VAL A 161 -9.74 -14.46 11.15
N THR A 162 -10.25 -13.38 10.56
CA THR A 162 -11.41 -12.64 11.09
C THR A 162 -12.73 -12.96 10.39
N GLY A 163 -12.69 -13.58 9.22
CA GLY A 163 -13.84 -13.79 8.33
C GLY A 163 -14.43 -12.50 7.75
N SER A 164 -13.80 -11.34 7.96
CA SER A 164 -14.39 -10.03 7.63
C SER A 164 -13.36 -9.03 7.13
N ASP A 165 -13.72 -8.29 6.08
CA ASP A 165 -12.93 -7.15 5.61
C ASP A 165 -13.16 -5.88 6.43
N ALA A 166 -14.27 -5.82 7.19
CA ALA A 166 -14.57 -4.70 8.07
C ALA A 166 -13.73 -4.72 9.35
N THR A 167 -13.30 -5.91 9.78
CA THR A 167 -12.52 -6.11 11.01
C THR A 167 -11.16 -6.70 10.66
N SER A 168 -10.09 -5.92 10.81
CA SER A 168 -8.73 -6.42 10.67
C SER A 168 -8.32 -7.27 11.89
N VAL A 169 -7.28 -8.09 11.73
CA VAL A 169 -6.72 -8.88 12.84
C VAL A 169 -6.20 -7.98 13.96
N LEU A 170 -5.72 -6.77 13.63
CA LEU A 170 -5.34 -5.76 14.62
C LEU A 170 -6.56 -5.26 15.41
N ASN A 171 -7.68 -4.98 14.74
CA ASN A 171 -8.93 -4.59 15.42
C ASN A 171 -9.44 -5.71 16.35
N ALA A 172 -9.36 -6.97 15.91
CA ALA A 172 -9.73 -8.11 16.75
C ALA A 172 -8.85 -8.22 18.00
N PHE A 173 -7.53 -8.01 17.87
CA PHE A 173 -6.62 -7.94 19.00
C PHE A 173 -6.93 -6.76 19.94
N MET A 174 -7.17 -5.56 19.41
CA MET A 174 -7.50 -4.39 20.23
C MET A 174 -8.82 -4.55 21.01
N GLN A 175 -9.81 -5.25 20.43
CA GLN A 175 -11.09 -5.51 21.10
C GLN A 175 -10.98 -6.57 22.21
N LYS A 176 -10.17 -7.62 21.99
CA LYS A 176 -9.96 -8.69 22.96
C LYS A 176 -8.48 -9.08 23.01
N PRO A 177 -7.65 -8.31 23.74
CA PRO A 177 -6.22 -8.59 23.84
C PRO A 177 -6.00 -9.94 24.53
N GLY A 178 -5.24 -10.82 23.88
CA GLY A 178 -4.92 -12.13 24.41
C GLY A 178 -4.00 -12.90 23.47
N LEU A 179 -3.43 -14.00 23.95
CA LEU A 179 -2.47 -14.79 23.16
C LEU A 179 -3.08 -15.30 21.83
N LEU A 180 -4.37 -15.70 21.87
CA LEU A 180 -5.08 -16.21 20.70
C LEU A 180 -5.34 -15.15 19.61
N THR A 181 -5.41 -13.86 19.97
CA THR A 181 -5.56 -12.76 19.02
C THR A 181 -4.21 -12.13 18.64
N PHE A 182 -3.22 -12.22 19.52
CA PHE A 182 -1.85 -11.77 19.27
C PHE A 182 -1.12 -12.64 18.25
N LEU A 183 -1.19 -13.98 18.36
CA LEU A 183 -0.46 -14.88 17.47
C LEU A 183 -0.83 -14.67 15.98
N PRO A 184 -2.11 -14.58 15.59
CA PRO A 184 -2.48 -14.30 14.20
C PRO A 184 -2.05 -12.90 13.74
N LEU A 185 -2.12 -11.88 14.61
CA LEU A 185 -1.63 -10.53 14.30
C LEU A 185 -0.13 -10.56 14.00
N ALA A 186 0.66 -11.16 14.90
CA ALA A 186 2.10 -11.29 14.76
C ALA A 186 2.46 -12.07 13.49
N ALA A 187 1.75 -13.18 13.20
CA ALA A 187 1.93 -13.95 11.97
C ALA A 187 1.64 -13.14 10.72
N CYS A 188 0.53 -12.40 10.66
CA CYS A 188 0.19 -11.57 9.49
C CYS A 188 1.25 -10.47 9.26
N VAL A 189 1.68 -9.79 10.32
CA VAL A 189 2.72 -8.75 10.25
C VAL A 189 4.06 -9.36 9.83
N ALA A 190 4.46 -10.49 10.41
CA ALA A 190 5.70 -11.18 10.07
C ALA A 190 5.72 -11.65 8.62
N VAL A 191 4.63 -12.23 8.11
CA VAL A 191 4.52 -12.65 6.70
C VAL A 191 4.62 -11.45 5.77
N SER A 192 3.93 -10.35 6.06
CA SER A 192 4.03 -9.13 5.25
C SER A 192 5.44 -8.54 5.26
N ALA A 193 6.09 -8.47 6.43
CA ALA A 193 7.45 -7.95 6.56
C ALA A 193 8.48 -8.85 5.84
N ALA A 194 8.34 -10.17 5.98
CA ALA A 194 9.16 -11.14 5.27
C ALA A 194 8.98 -11.03 3.75
N ALA A 195 7.75 -10.87 3.27
CA ALA A 195 7.48 -10.68 1.85
C ALA A 195 8.17 -9.42 1.29
N PHE A 196 8.15 -8.30 2.01
CA PHE A 196 8.93 -7.11 1.66
C PHE A 196 10.43 -7.39 1.61
N ALA A 197 10.98 -8.06 2.62
CA ALA A 197 12.39 -8.39 2.64
C ALA A 197 12.78 -9.29 1.45
N PHE A 198 12.08 -10.42 1.25
CA PHE A 198 12.49 -11.45 0.31
C PHE A 198 12.42 -11.04 -1.15
N VAL A 199 11.53 -10.12 -1.54
CA VAL A 199 11.54 -9.61 -2.93
C VAL A 199 12.84 -8.88 -3.28
N HIS A 200 13.62 -8.46 -2.29
CA HIS A 200 14.92 -7.82 -2.50
C HIS A 200 16.12 -8.77 -2.39
N TRP A 201 15.89 -10.09 -2.36
CA TRP A 201 16.97 -11.07 -2.41
C TRP A 201 17.81 -10.93 -3.70
N PRO A 202 19.16 -11.02 -3.64
CA PRO A 202 20.00 -11.31 -2.47
C PRO A 202 20.62 -10.06 -1.77
N ASP A 203 20.11 -8.85 -2.01
CA ASP A 203 20.68 -7.63 -1.42
C ASP A 203 20.36 -7.54 0.07
N ARG A 204 21.34 -7.90 0.92
CA ARG A 204 21.16 -7.99 2.38
C ARG A 204 20.72 -6.67 3.01
N TRP A 205 21.26 -5.53 2.57
CA TRP A 205 20.94 -4.24 3.17
C TRP A 205 19.52 -3.80 2.81
N LEU A 206 19.14 -4.01 1.56
CA LEU A 206 17.79 -3.72 1.11
C LEU A 206 16.78 -4.67 1.76
N MET A 207 17.10 -5.97 1.89
CA MET A 207 16.29 -6.95 2.62
C MET A 207 16.06 -6.53 4.09
N ILE A 208 17.12 -6.14 4.81
CA ILE A 208 17.02 -5.68 6.20
C ILE A 208 16.16 -4.42 6.29
N GLY A 209 16.48 -3.40 5.48
CA GLY A 209 15.78 -2.12 5.51
C GLY A 209 14.28 -2.28 5.22
N THR A 210 13.95 -3.03 4.17
CA THR A 210 12.55 -3.26 3.77
C THR A 210 11.82 -4.22 4.70
N GLY A 211 12.49 -5.22 5.27
CA GLY A 211 11.92 -6.08 6.30
C GLY A 211 11.54 -5.31 7.57
N VAL A 212 12.44 -4.45 8.05
CA VAL A 212 12.17 -3.58 9.21
C VAL A 212 11.04 -2.60 8.91
N MET A 213 11.04 -1.94 7.74
CA MET A 213 9.96 -1.04 7.33
C MET A 213 8.62 -1.76 7.08
N GLY A 214 8.67 -3.03 6.67
CA GLY A 214 7.47 -3.82 6.41
C GLY A 214 6.57 -3.99 7.63
N VAL A 215 7.15 -3.97 8.84
CA VAL A 215 6.40 -4.09 10.11
C VAL A 215 5.47 -2.90 10.34
N PRO A 216 5.95 -1.64 10.45
CA PRO A 216 5.06 -0.50 10.62
C PRO A 216 4.11 -0.31 9.43
N TRP A 217 4.50 -0.70 8.20
CA TRP A 217 3.63 -0.54 7.03
C TRP A 217 2.44 -1.50 7.10
N ALA A 218 2.69 -2.73 7.54
CA ALA A 218 1.67 -3.73 7.82
C ALA A 218 0.71 -3.27 8.92
N VAL A 219 1.24 -2.76 10.05
CA VAL A 219 0.41 -2.26 11.16
C VAL A 219 -0.45 -1.09 10.70
N GLU A 220 0.13 -0.12 10.00
CA GLU A 220 -0.58 1.04 9.50
C GLU A 220 -1.69 0.67 8.51
N TYR A 221 -1.42 -0.30 7.62
CA TYR A 221 -2.45 -0.82 6.72
C TYR A 221 -3.59 -1.49 7.48
N LEU A 222 -3.29 -2.30 8.49
CA LEU A 222 -4.31 -2.96 9.32
C LEU A 222 -5.14 -1.97 10.15
N LEU A 223 -4.57 -0.81 10.47
CA LEU A 223 -5.22 0.26 11.25
C LEU A 223 -6.10 1.16 10.37
N HIS A 224 -5.56 1.69 9.27
CA HIS A 224 -6.22 2.72 8.47
C HIS A 224 -6.73 2.25 7.12
N ARG A 225 -6.32 1.06 6.64
CA ARG A 225 -6.67 0.50 5.33
C ARG A 225 -6.45 1.53 4.21
N ASN A 226 -5.25 2.12 4.15
CA ASN A 226 -4.88 3.05 3.09
C ASN A 226 -3.50 2.71 2.52
N VAL A 227 -3.43 2.36 1.23
CA VAL A 227 -2.16 2.00 0.56
C VAL A 227 -1.42 3.21 -0.01
N LEU A 228 -2.10 4.34 -0.22
CA LEU A 228 -1.53 5.52 -0.86
C LEU A 228 -0.34 6.09 -0.09
N PRO A 229 -0.46 6.49 1.20
CA PRO A 229 0.70 7.00 1.94
C PRO A 229 1.82 5.98 2.00
N LEU A 230 1.49 4.70 2.23
CA LEU A 230 2.47 3.64 2.35
C LEU A 230 3.32 3.50 1.08
N GLY A 231 2.66 3.41 -0.07
CA GLY A 231 3.31 3.30 -1.36
C GLY A 231 4.14 4.53 -1.73
N LEU A 232 3.62 5.73 -1.47
CA LEU A 232 4.34 6.96 -1.76
C LEU A 232 5.62 7.07 -0.91
N TYR A 233 5.50 6.90 0.42
CA TYR A 233 6.68 6.92 1.29
C TYR A 233 7.65 5.79 0.97
N HIS A 234 7.16 4.59 0.63
CA HIS A 234 8.03 3.48 0.22
C HIS A 234 8.87 3.86 -1.01
N GLY A 235 8.27 4.42 -2.07
CA GLY A 235 9.02 4.81 -3.27
C GLY A 235 9.97 5.98 -3.05
N PHE A 236 9.59 6.99 -2.25
CA PHE A 236 10.51 8.07 -1.88
C PHE A 236 11.71 7.55 -1.09
N LEU A 237 11.46 6.76 -0.04
CA LEU A 237 12.52 6.17 0.78
C LEU A 237 13.39 5.21 -0.02
N GLY A 238 12.78 4.40 -0.89
CA GLY A 238 13.50 3.51 -1.79
C GLY A 238 14.45 4.27 -2.71
N THR A 239 14.01 5.40 -3.27
CA THR A 239 14.86 6.28 -4.10
C THR A 239 16.07 6.76 -3.30
N LEU A 240 15.85 7.34 -2.13
CA LEU A 240 16.94 7.86 -1.28
C LEU A 240 17.87 6.74 -0.82
N PHE A 241 17.32 5.56 -0.50
CA PHE A 241 18.09 4.41 -0.08
C PHE A 241 19.03 3.92 -1.21
N TYR A 242 18.54 3.82 -2.44
CA TYR A 242 19.40 3.43 -3.58
C TYR A 242 20.53 4.44 -3.81
N PHE A 243 20.18 5.73 -3.98
CA PHE A 243 21.16 6.74 -4.37
C PHE A 243 22.12 7.12 -3.25
N TRP A 244 21.65 7.26 -2.01
CA TRP A 244 22.47 7.74 -0.90
C TRP A 244 23.08 6.62 -0.06
N PHE A 245 22.30 5.59 0.28
CA PHE A 245 22.78 4.52 1.15
C PHE A 245 23.51 3.41 0.39
N LEU A 246 22.95 2.93 -0.73
CA LEU A 246 23.57 1.89 -1.57
C LEU A 246 24.54 2.46 -2.59
N GLY A 247 24.45 3.77 -2.91
CA GLY A 247 25.20 4.45 -3.96
C GLY A 247 25.08 3.75 -5.31
N GLY A 248 23.91 3.18 -5.56
CA GLY A 248 23.56 2.52 -6.81
C GLY A 248 22.45 3.29 -7.52
N ASP A 249 22.40 3.15 -8.83
CA ASP A 249 21.35 3.72 -9.66
C ASP A 249 20.41 2.60 -10.15
N PRO A 250 19.13 2.58 -9.71
CA PRO A 250 18.19 1.55 -10.12
C PRO A 250 17.87 1.59 -11.63
N LEU A 251 18.10 2.71 -12.33
CA LEU A 251 17.91 2.76 -13.80
C LEU A 251 18.97 1.96 -14.56
N SER A 252 20.16 1.80 -13.99
CA SER A 252 21.28 1.10 -14.65
C SER A 252 20.98 -0.38 -14.99
N GLY A 253 20.04 -1.00 -14.27
CA GLY A 253 19.60 -2.37 -14.51
C GLY A 253 18.23 -2.50 -15.21
N MET A 254 17.61 -1.40 -15.65
CA MET A 254 16.28 -1.44 -16.29
C MET A 254 16.32 -1.84 -17.76
N PHE A 255 17.46 -1.68 -18.43
CA PHE A 255 17.63 -1.90 -19.87
C PHE A 255 18.63 -3.01 -20.16
#